data_AF-A0A2C9M5M3-F1
#
_entry.id   AF-A0A2C9M5M3-F1
#
_cell.length_a   1.000
_cell.length_b   1.000
_cell.length_c   1.000
_cell.angle_alpha   90.00
_cell.angle_beta   90.00
_cell.angle_gamma   90.00
#
_symmetry.space_group_name_H-M   'P 1'
#
loop_
_entity.id
_entity.type
_entity.pdbx_description
1 polymer ?
#
loop_
_entity_poly.entity_id
_entity_poly.type
_entity_poly.pdbx_seq_one_letter_code
_entity_poly.pdbx_strand_id
1 'polypeptide(L)'
;MLIKFVSSSYSNYGNFYTTYTSHTCRSFTYGKESCDKNCRCVKENTQFCDNINGECICKPGWTSGDCSTDVNECLGTNNKVCPPNSDCVNTKGSFRCECHLGYKLNVDTGKCEGTKVFKHTLKIYTIFPYSGTH
;
A
#
# COMPACT_ATOMS: atom_id res chain seq x y z
N MET A 1 -13.30 15.01 -11.74
CA MET A 1 -13.20 15.32 -13.18
C MET A 1 -13.31 16.83 -13.34
N LEU A 2 -12.24 17.50 -13.79
CA LEU A 2 -12.22 18.94 -14.03
C LEU A 2 -12.41 19.16 -15.54
N ILE A 3 -13.54 19.73 -15.93
CA ILE A 3 -13.77 20.15 -17.32
C ILE A 3 -13.39 21.63 -17.41
N LYS A 4 -12.35 21.94 -18.19
CA LYS A 4 -12.00 23.32 -18.54
C LYS A 4 -12.71 23.69 -19.83
N PHE A 5 -13.47 24.78 -19.81
CA PHE A 5 -14.14 25.34 -20.97
C PHE A 5 -13.28 26.47 -21.55
N VAL A 6 -13.06 26.47 -22.86
CA VAL A 6 -12.47 27.59 -23.59
C VAL A 6 -13.49 27.99 -24.66
N SER A 7 -14.02 29.21 -24.58
CA SER A 7 -14.91 29.76 -25.60
C SER A 7 -14.10 30.64 -26.56
N SER A 8 -14.29 30.42 -27.85
CA SER A 8 -13.69 31.25 -28.91
C SER A 8 -14.77 31.76 -29.85
N SER A 9 -15.57 32.74 -29.38
CA SER A 9 -16.11 33.84 -30.20
C SER A 9 -17.18 34.67 -29.49
N TYR A 10 -17.09 35.97 -29.71
CA TYR A 10 -17.92 37.07 -29.23
C TYR A 10 -19.36 37.01 -29.79
N SER A 11 -20.33 36.50 -29.00
CA SER A 11 -21.75 36.70 -29.29
C SER A 11 -22.60 36.45 -28.04
N ASN A 12 -23.41 37.45 -27.65
CA ASN A 12 -24.16 37.50 -26.39
C ASN A 12 -25.48 36.68 -26.35
N TYR A 13 -25.76 35.83 -27.32
CA TYR A 13 -26.92 34.93 -27.30
C TYR A 13 -26.57 33.63 -28.05
N GLY A 14 -26.05 32.64 -27.33
CA GLY A 14 -25.73 31.33 -27.91
C GLY A 14 -25.73 30.26 -26.82
N ASN A 15 -26.62 29.28 -26.94
CA ASN A 15 -26.59 28.10 -26.09
C ASN A 15 -25.32 27.30 -26.38
N PHE A 16 -24.53 26.99 -25.36
CA PHE A 16 -23.36 26.11 -25.48
C PHE A 16 -23.82 24.65 -25.48
N TYR A 17 -23.96 24.05 -26.65
CA TYR A 17 -24.15 22.61 -26.78
C TYR A 17 -22.77 21.95 -26.90
N THR A 18 -22.41 21.11 -25.93
CA THR A 18 -21.27 20.18 -26.07
C THR A 18 -21.81 18.76 -26.09
N THR A 19 -21.39 17.99 -27.08
CA THR A 19 -21.68 16.57 -27.19
C THR A 19 -20.54 15.79 -26.54
N TYR A 20 -20.79 15.19 -25.38
CA TYR A 20 -19.86 14.26 -24.75
C TYR A 20 -20.19 12.84 -25.19
N THR A 21 -19.30 12.21 -25.95
CA THR A 21 -19.40 10.79 -26.29
C THR A 21 -18.59 10.00 -25.28
N SER A 22 -19.24 9.19 -24.46
CA SER A 22 -18.57 8.26 -23.56
C SER A 22 -17.97 7.13 -24.40
N HIS A 23 -16.66 7.22 -24.67
CA HIS A 23 -15.92 6.12 -25.28
C HIS A 23 -15.49 5.16 -24.17
N THR A 24 -16.00 3.93 -24.19
CA THR A 24 -15.65 2.90 -23.21
C THR A 24 -15.12 1.67 -23.96
N CYS A 25 -13.88 1.30 -23.68
CA CYS A 25 -13.31 0.09 -24.23
C CYS A 25 -13.64 -1.13 -23.37
N ARG A 26 -13.58 -2.32 -23.98
CA ARG A 26 -13.63 -3.57 -23.23
C ARG A 26 -12.41 -3.66 -22.30
N SER A 27 -12.55 -4.42 -21.22
CA SER A 27 -11.48 -4.58 -20.22
C SER A 27 -10.14 -4.92 -20.88
N PHE A 28 -9.10 -4.16 -20.54
CA PHE A 28 -7.73 -4.30 -21.07
C PHE A 28 -7.54 -4.02 -22.58
N THR A 29 -8.44 -3.24 -23.17
CA THR A 29 -8.27 -2.69 -24.54
C THR A 29 -8.29 -1.16 -24.52
N TYR A 30 -7.62 -0.54 -25.49
CA TYR A 30 -7.51 0.91 -25.60
C TYR A 30 -7.48 1.40 -27.05
N GLY A 31 -7.82 2.67 -27.23
CA GLY A 31 -7.66 3.43 -28.45
C GLY A 31 -8.62 4.61 -28.49
N LYS A 32 -8.19 5.74 -29.07
CA LYS A 32 -8.95 6.99 -29.07
C LYS A 32 -10.21 6.94 -29.95
N GLU A 33 -10.14 6.21 -31.06
CA GLU A 33 -11.21 6.08 -32.06
C GLU A 33 -11.83 4.69 -32.04
N SER A 34 -11.00 3.65 -31.90
CA SER A 34 -11.39 2.24 -31.84
C SER A 34 -10.52 1.47 -30.84
N CYS A 35 -11.13 0.56 -30.09
CA CYS A 35 -10.49 -0.22 -29.01
C CYS A 35 -9.71 -1.44 -29.53
N ASP A 36 -8.94 -1.26 -30.61
CA ASP A 36 -8.27 -2.38 -31.31
C ASP A 36 -6.93 -2.77 -30.68
N LYS A 37 -6.43 -1.99 -29.72
CA LYS A 37 -5.15 -2.24 -29.07
C LYS A 37 -5.36 -2.87 -27.71
N ASN A 38 -4.52 -3.85 -27.39
CA ASN A 38 -4.50 -4.48 -26.08
C ASN A 38 -3.51 -3.76 -25.16
N CYS A 39 -3.90 -3.53 -23.91
CA CYS A 39 -3.01 -3.02 -22.90
C CYS A 39 -1.89 -4.03 -22.60
N ARG A 40 -0.65 -3.56 -22.49
CA ARG A 40 0.53 -4.39 -22.20
C ARG A 40 0.71 -4.68 -20.69
N CYS A 41 -0.11 -4.09 -19.85
CA CYS A 41 0.01 -4.19 -18.39
C CYS A 41 -0.12 -5.63 -17.87
N VAL A 42 0.55 -5.93 -16.75
CA VAL A 42 0.37 -7.16 -15.98
C VAL A 42 -0.98 -7.13 -15.27
N LYS A 43 -1.93 -7.96 -15.71
CA LYS A 43 -3.33 -7.94 -15.24
C LYS A 43 -3.47 -8.06 -13.73
N GLU A 44 -2.64 -8.90 -13.11
CA GLU A 44 -2.66 -9.20 -11.68
C GLU A 44 -2.26 -7.98 -10.84
N ASN A 45 -1.43 -7.10 -11.40
CA ASN A 45 -0.79 -5.98 -10.69
C ASN A 45 -1.30 -4.61 -11.14
N THR A 46 -2.18 -4.57 -12.15
CA THR A 46 -2.77 -3.35 -12.67
C THR A 46 -4.13 -3.09 -12.02
N GLN A 47 -4.34 -1.86 -11.57
CA GLN A 47 -5.62 -1.38 -11.07
C GLN A 47 -6.53 -0.98 -12.24
N PHE A 48 -5.99 -0.24 -13.20
CA PHE A 48 -6.74 0.24 -14.36
C PHE A 48 -5.79 0.43 -15.56
N CYS A 49 -6.27 0.12 -16.76
CA CYS A 49 -5.62 0.53 -18.00
C CYS A 49 -6.46 1.63 -18.66
N ASP A 50 -5.85 2.75 -18.97
CA ASP A 50 -6.50 3.86 -19.65
C ASP A 50 -6.97 3.43 -21.04
N ASN A 51 -8.26 3.65 -21.30
CA ASN A 51 -8.91 3.18 -22.52
C ASN A 51 -8.60 4.06 -23.74
N ILE A 52 -7.92 5.19 -23.59
CA ILE A 52 -7.56 6.09 -24.68
C ILE A 52 -6.11 5.83 -25.11
N ASN A 53 -5.17 5.83 -24.16
CA ASN A 53 -3.74 5.79 -24.45
C ASN A 53 -3.05 4.46 -24.04
N GLY A 54 -3.73 3.59 -23.28
CA GLY A 54 -3.19 2.31 -22.83
C GLY A 54 -2.27 2.40 -21.62
N GLU A 55 -2.23 3.55 -20.94
CA GLU A 55 -1.43 3.78 -19.74
C GLU A 55 -1.90 2.91 -18.58
N CYS A 56 -0.95 2.27 -17.89
CA CYS A 56 -1.22 1.35 -16.82
C CYS A 56 -1.14 2.07 -15.47
N ILE A 57 -2.25 2.10 -14.74
CA ILE A 57 -2.29 2.49 -13.34
C ILE A 57 -2.08 1.23 -12.49
N CYS A 58 -0.96 1.17 -11.79
CA CYS A 58 -0.59 0.01 -10.99
C CYS A 58 -1.33 -0.04 -9.66
N LYS A 59 -1.55 -1.25 -9.14
CA LYS A 59 -1.98 -1.45 -7.76
C LYS A 59 -0.91 -0.92 -6.81
N PRO A 60 -1.27 -0.53 -5.56
CA PRO A 60 -0.28 -0.21 -4.54
C PRO A 60 0.77 -1.32 -4.41
N GLY A 61 2.03 -0.95 -4.20
CA GLY A 61 3.16 -1.89 -4.15
C GLY A 61 3.74 -2.28 -5.52
N TRP A 62 3.22 -1.74 -6.63
CA TRP A 62 3.75 -2.00 -7.98
C TRP A 62 4.12 -0.70 -8.71
N THR A 63 5.14 -0.79 -9.55
CA THR A 63 5.70 0.30 -10.37
C THR A 63 6.07 -0.23 -11.76
N SER A 64 6.75 0.59 -12.57
CA SER A 64 6.97 0.47 -14.03
C SER A 64 5.76 0.84 -14.88
N GLY A 65 6.00 1.10 -16.18
CA GLY A 65 4.92 1.44 -17.12
C GLY A 65 3.96 0.28 -17.44
N ASP A 66 4.29 -0.95 -17.04
CA ASP A 66 3.47 -2.16 -17.24
C ASP A 66 3.10 -2.87 -15.93
N CYS A 67 3.41 -2.29 -14.76
CA CYS A 67 3.13 -2.85 -13.44
C CYS A 67 3.82 -4.20 -13.16
N SER A 68 4.98 -4.43 -13.78
CA SER A 68 5.76 -5.66 -13.62
C SER A 68 6.75 -5.60 -12.45
N THR A 69 7.10 -4.39 -11.99
CA THR A 69 8.12 -4.20 -10.96
C THR A 69 7.47 -4.00 -9.61
N ASP A 70 7.89 -4.79 -8.63
CA ASP A 70 7.53 -4.65 -7.23
C ASP A 70 8.22 -3.42 -6.62
N VAL A 71 7.49 -2.63 -5.83
CA VAL A 71 8.08 -1.54 -5.05
C VAL A 71 8.65 -2.14 -3.78
N ASN A 72 9.95 -1.94 -3.53
CA ASN A 72 10.53 -2.32 -2.27
C ASN A 72 10.38 -1.20 -1.25
N GLU A 73 9.32 -1.23 -0.45
CA GLU A 73 9.05 -0.19 0.54
C GLU A 73 10.10 -0.12 1.67
N CYS A 74 10.86 -1.20 1.87
CA CYS A 74 11.92 -1.26 2.90
C CYS A 74 13.17 -0.44 2.54
N LEU A 75 13.34 -0.03 1.27
CA LEU A 75 14.50 0.77 0.84
C LEU A 75 14.29 2.28 1.01
N GLY A 76 13.14 2.72 1.53
CA GLY A 76 12.86 4.13 1.78
C GLY A 76 13.81 4.76 2.79
N THR A 77 14.27 5.99 2.53
CA THR A 77 15.38 6.71 3.19
C THR A 77 15.28 6.88 4.71
N ASN A 78 14.18 6.48 5.35
CA ASN A 78 13.98 6.63 6.79
C ASN A 78 13.46 5.39 7.52
N ASN A 79 13.26 4.25 6.83
CA ASN A 79 12.73 3.00 7.41
C ASN A 79 11.47 3.16 8.30
N LYS A 80 10.74 4.29 8.16
CA LYS A 80 9.54 4.66 8.95
C LYS A 80 8.31 3.86 8.54
N VAL A 81 8.48 2.92 7.63
CA VAL A 81 7.43 2.05 7.10
C VAL A 81 7.00 1.03 8.15
N CYS A 82 7.92 0.65 9.05
CA CYS A 82 7.66 -0.29 10.14
C CYS A 82 7.74 0.37 11.53
N PRO A 83 7.03 -0.18 12.54
CA PRO A 83 7.09 0.34 13.90
C PRO A 83 8.48 0.14 14.53
N PRO A 84 8.84 0.89 15.59
CA PRO A 84 10.06 0.65 16.34
C PRO A 84 10.16 -0.79 16.85
N ASN A 85 11.38 -1.33 16.97
CA ASN A 85 11.67 -2.72 17.36
C ASN A 85 11.11 -3.76 16.38
N SER A 86 11.13 -3.45 15.07
CA SER A 86 10.80 -4.39 14.01
C SER A 86 11.68 -4.21 12.79
N ASP A 87 11.80 -5.29 12.02
CA ASP A 87 12.48 -5.31 10.74
C ASP A 87 11.46 -5.31 9.61
N CYS A 88 11.75 -4.56 8.54
CA CYS A 88 10.95 -4.55 7.33
C CYS A 88 11.34 -5.73 6.44
N VAL A 89 10.35 -6.52 6.02
CA VAL A 89 10.49 -7.64 5.09
C VAL A 89 9.67 -7.34 3.84
N ASN A 90 10.35 -7.13 2.72
CA ASN A 90 9.70 -6.89 1.43
C ASN A 90 8.97 -8.14 0.95
N THR A 91 7.77 -7.98 0.39
CA THR A 91 6.97 -9.06 -0.21
C THR A 91 6.44 -8.59 -1.57
N LYS A 92 5.92 -9.50 -2.41
CA LYS A 92 5.38 -9.05 -3.71
C LYS A 92 4.07 -8.30 -3.52
N GLY A 93 4.04 -7.06 -3.99
CA GLY A 93 2.92 -6.13 -3.92
C GLY A 93 2.70 -5.49 -2.55
N SER A 94 3.59 -5.71 -1.57
CA SER A 94 3.48 -5.16 -0.22
C SER A 94 4.73 -5.42 0.62
N PHE A 95 4.68 -5.10 1.91
CA PHE A 95 5.72 -5.44 2.88
C PHE A 95 5.06 -5.94 4.17
N ARG A 96 5.85 -6.58 5.02
CA ARG A 96 5.45 -6.86 6.41
C ARG A 96 6.53 -6.45 7.38
N CYS A 97 6.12 -6.13 8.60
CA CYS A 97 7.03 -5.80 9.68
C CYS A 97 7.11 -6.98 10.66
N GLU A 98 8.32 -7.46 10.91
CA GLU A 98 8.57 -8.55 11.85
C GLU A 98 9.15 -7.99 13.14
N CYS A 99 8.44 -8.14 14.27
CA CYS A 99 8.93 -7.66 15.56
C CYS A 99 10.21 -8.40 15.96
N HIS A 100 11.15 -7.68 16.56
CA HIS A 100 12.36 -8.26 17.12
C HIS A 100 12.05 -9.29 18.22
N LEU A 101 12.98 -10.20 18.47
CA LEU A 101 12.86 -11.21 19.53
C LEU A 101 12.54 -10.55 20.89
N GLY A 102 11.52 -11.07 21.57
CA GLY A 102 11.03 -10.53 22.85
C GLY A 102 9.96 -9.45 22.72
N TYR A 103 9.62 -9.02 21.50
CA TYR A 103 8.53 -8.07 21.21
C TYR A 103 7.35 -8.76 20.50
N LYS A 104 6.14 -8.27 20.71
CA LYS A 104 4.91 -8.71 20.03
C LYS A 104 4.17 -7.52 19.45
N LEU A 105 3.53 -7.73 18.30
CA LEU A 105 2.69 -6.73 17.66
C LEU A 105 1.44 -6.51 18.53
N ASN A 106 1.27 -5.30 19.04
CA ASN A 106 0.04 -4.85 19.64
C ASN A 106 -0.91 -4.41 18.50
N VAL A 107 -2.04 -5.10 18.35
CA VAL A 107 -3.00 -4.85 17.26
C VAL A 107 -3.75 -3.53 17.40
N ASP A 108 -3.86 -3.00 18.62
CA ASP A 108 -4.54 -1.74 18.90
C ASP A 108 -3.63 -0.54 18.59
N THR A 109 -2.33 -0.66 18.91
CA THR A 109 -1.36 0.43 18.72
C THR A 109 -0.55 0.32 17.44
N GLY A 110 -0.56 -0.85 16.78
CA GLY A 110 0.24 -1.16 15.60
C GLY A 110 1.75 -1.21 15.87
N LYS A 111 2.17 -1.33 17.13
CA LYS A 111 3.58 -1.27 17.56
C LYS A 111 4.07 -2.60 18.09
N CYS A 112 5.37 -2.85 17.93
CA CYS A 112 6.05 -3.96 18.58
C CYS A 112 6.36 -3.57 20.03
N GLU A 113 5.61 -4.14 20.95
CA GLU A 113 5.73 -3.91 22.39
C GLU A 113 6.44 -5.10 23.03
N GLY A 114 7.40 -4.81 23.92
CA GLY A 114 8.13 -5.85 24.62
C GLY A 114 7.15 -6.72 25.40
N THR A 115 7.22 -8.03 25.20
CA THR A 115 6.61 -8.94 26.15
C THR A 115 7.27 -8.64 27.49
N LYS A 116 6.49 -8.23 28.48
CA LYS A 116 6.94 -8.29 29.86
C LYS A 116 7.26 -9.76 30.08
N VAL A 117 8.52 -10.14 29.88
CA VAL A 117 9.04 -11.37 30.45
C VAL A 117 8.74 -11.15 31.92
N PHE A 118 7.72 -11.85 32.42
CA PHE A 118 7.57 -12.00 33.84
C PHE A 118 8.91 -12.63 34.23
N LYS A 119 9.85 -11.80 34.69
CA LYS A 119 10.87 -12.23 35.60
C LYS A 119 10.06 -12.71 36.80
N HIS A 120 9.54 -13.93 36.72
CA HIS A 120 9.54 -14.80 37.88
C HIS A 120 11.03 -14.95 38.18
N THR A 121 11.58 -13.93 38.84
CA THR A 121 12.66 -14.12 39.76
C THR A 121 12.11 -15.22 40.65
N LEU A 122 12.56 -16.46 40.41
CA LEU A 122 12.41 -17.54 41.36
C LEU A 122 12.97 -16.95 42.65
N LYS A 123 12.10 -16.41 43.51
CA LYS A 123 12.46 -16.10 44.88
C LYS A 123 12.65 -17.47 45.50
N ILE A 124 13.88 -17.97 45.42
CA ILE A 124 14.33 -19.09 46.23
C ILE A 124 14.24 -18.55 47.66
N TYR A 125 13.09 -18.73 48.30
CA TYR A 125 12.97 -18.56 49.73
C TYR A 125 13.75 -19.73 50.33
N THR A 126 15.00 -19.47 50.71
CA THR A 126 15.75 -20.37 51.57
C THR A 126 14.94 -20.52 52.85
N ILE A 127 14.30 -21.67 53.02
CA ILE A 127 13.66 -22.06 54.26
C ILE A 127 14.80 -22.27 55.26
N PHE A 128 15.05 -21.28 56.12
CA PHE A 128 15.85 -21.51 57.32
C PHE A 128 15.08 -22.52 58.18
N PRO A 129 15.62 -23.71 58.48
CA PRO A 129 15.01 -24.54 59.50
C PRO A 129 15.15 -23.80 60.83
N TYR A 130 14.01 -23.43 61.41
CA TYR A 130 13.90 -23.01 62.80
C TYR A 130 14.58 -24.07 63.68
N SER A 131 15.80 -23.80 64.14
CA SER A 131 16.35 -24.47 65.32
C SER A 131 15.77 -23.76 66.54
N GLY A 132 14.63 -24.26 67.00
CA GLY A 132 14.03 -23.88 68.27
C GLY A 132 14.99 -24.21 69.42
N THR A 133 15.10 -23.25 70.33
CA THR A 133 15.74 -23.38 71.64
C THR A 133 14.98 -24.35 72.54
N HIS A 134 15.71 -25.25 73.22
CA HIS A 134 15.46 -25.60 74.61
C HIS A 134 16.77 -26.07 75.26
#